data_AF-A0A951DT12-F1
#
_entry.id   AF-A0A951DT12-F1
#
_cell.length_a   1.000
_cell.length_b   1.000
_cell.length_c   1.000
_cell.angle_alpha   90.00
_cell.angle_beta   90.00
_cell.angle_gamma   90.00
#
_symmetry.space_group_name_H-M   'P 1'
#
loop_
_entity.id
_entity.type
_entity.pdbx_description
1 polymer ?
#
loop_
_entity_poly.entity_id
_entity_poly.type
_entity_poly.pdbx_seq_one_letter_code
_entity_poly.pdbx_strand_id
1 'polypeptide(L)' 'MANTELERTRNIGIIAHIDAGKTTTTERILYYPGRTYKIGEVHEGTATMDWMEQERARGITIT' A
#
# COMPACT_ATOMS: atom_id res chain seq x y z
N MET A 1 3.18 26.94 7.14
CA MET A 1 2.16 25.88 6.98
C MET A 1 2.07 25.58 5.49
N ALA A 2 2.27 24.33 5.07
CA ALA A 2 2.36 23.99 3.65
C ALA A 2 1.04 24.34 2.94
N ASN A 3 1.10 25.24 1.96
CA ASN A 3 0.01 25.53 1.04
C ASN A 3 -0.11 24.38 0.04
N THR A 4 -0.54 23.21 0.52
CA THR A 4 -0.86 22.08 -0.35
C THR A 4 -2.12 22.46 -1.10
N GLU A 5 -1.98 22.81 -2.38
CA GLU A 5 -3.10 23.07 -3.28
C GLU A 5 -4.06 21.88 -3.20
N LEU A 6 -5.28 22.12 -2.69
CA LEU A 6 -6.36 21.12 -2.66
C LEU A 6 -6.58 20.50 -4.04
N GLU A 7 -6.31 21.26 -5.11
CA GLU A 7 -6.35 20.84 -6.50
C GLU A 7 -5.40 19.68 -6.84
N ARG A 8 -4.30 19.52 -6.09
CA ARG A 8 -3.31 18.45 -6.27
C ARG A 8 -3.54 17.25 -5.35
N THR A 9 -4.41 17.38 -4.35
CA THR A 9 -4.76 16.26 -3.46
C THR A 9 -5.62 15.24 -4.20
N ARG A 10 -5.35 13.94 -3.98
CA ARG A 10 -6.15 12.84 -4.52
C ARG A 10 -6.48 11.88 -3.38
N ASN A 11 -7.76 11.79 -3.03
CA ASN A 11 -8.26 10.79 -2.09
C ASN A 11 -8.61 9.53 -2.87
N ILE A 12 -7.88 8.43 -2.63
CA ILE A 12 -8.02 7.18 -3.38
C ILE A 12 -8.22 6.05 -2.37
N GLY A 13 -9.19 5.17 -2.63
CA GLY A 13 -9.39 3.92 -1.91
C GLY A 13 -9.23 2.74 -2.86
N ILE A 14 -8.49 1.71 -2.44
CA ILE A 14 -8.28 0.48 -3.22
C ILE A 14 -9.07 -0.63 -2.55
N ILE A 15 -10.15 -1.07 -3.20
CA ILE A 15 -11.03 -2.14 -2.74
C ILE A 15 -11.06 -3.20 -3.83
N ALA A 16 -10.83 -4.45 -3.45
CA ALA A 16 -10.90 -5.59 -4.34
C ALA A 16 -11.25 -6.85 -3.53
N HIS A 17 -11.57 -7.93 -4.24
CA HIS A 17 -11.81 -9.23 -3.65
C HIS A 17 -10.58 -9.76 -2.89
N ILE A 18 -10.76 -10.76 -2.02
CA ILE A 18 -9.65 -11.45 -1.34
C ILE A 18 -8.71 -12.02 -2.42
N ASP A 19 -7.39 -11.94 -2.20
CA ASP A 19 -6.34 -12.36 -3.13
C ASP A 19 -6.27 -11.64 -4.49
N ALA A 20 -7.05 -10.57 -4.71
CA ALA A 20 -7.00 -9.77 -5.94
C ALA A 20 -5.82 -8.77 -5.99
N GLY A 21 -4.86 -8.86 -5.06
CA GLY A 21 -3.66 -8.01 -5.08
C GLY A 21 -3.87 -6.54 -4.68
N LYS A 22 -4.83 -6.25 -3.79
CA LYS A 22 -5.06 -4.89 -3.23
C LYS A 22 -3.76 -4.27 -2.72
N THR A 23 -3.09 -5.00 -1.83
CA THR A 23 -1.91 -4.56 -1.10
C THR A 23 -0.71 -4.44 -2.04
N THR A 24 -0.52 -5.39 -2.96
CA THR A 24 0.53 -5.32 -3.99
C THR A 24 0.33 -4.14 -4.95
N THR A 25 -0.92 -3.72 -5.19
CA THR A 25 -1.23 -2.54 -6.00
C THR A 25 -0.92 -1.25 -5.23
N THR A 26 -1.23 -1.20 -3.93
CA THR A 26 -0.88 -0.08 -3.04
C THR A 26 0.64 0.16 -3.00
N GLU A 27 1.43 -0.90 -2.85
CA GLU A 27 2.91 -0.80 -2.81
C GLU A 27 3.48 -0.22 -4.11
N ARG A 28 2.90 -0.58 -5.27
CA ARG A 28 3.29 0.00 -6.56
C ARG A 28 2.93 1.49 -6.66
N ILE A 29 1.77 1.89 -6.14
CA ILE A 29 1.35 3.31 -6.09
C ILE A 29 2.28 4.13 -5.21
N LEU A 30 2.89 3.55 -4.18
CA LEU A 30 3.92 4.23 -3.39
C LEU A 30 5.30 4.26 -4.07
N TYR A 31 5.66 3.20 -4.79
CA TYR A 31 6.96 3.07 -5.43
C TYR A 31 7.13 3.99 -6.65
N TYR A 32 6.19 3.96 -7.60
CA TYR A 32 6.32 4.71 -8.86
C TYR A 32 6.48 6.24 -8.70
N PRO A 33 5.81 6.93 -7.76
CA PRO A 33 6.05 8.35 -7.50
C PRO A 33 7.28 8.61 -6.60
N GLY A 34 8.03 7.58 -6.21
CA GLY A 34 9.24 7.70 -5.40
C GLY A 34 8.99 7.92 -3.90
N ARG A 35 7.81 7.57 -3.38
CA ARG A 35 7.50 7.66 -1.93
C ARG A 35 8.14 6.53 -1.13
N THR A 36 8.35 5.36 -1.74
CA THR A 36 9.10 4.24 -1.15
C THR A 36 10.26 3.85 -2.05
N TYR A 37 11.38 3.42 -1.45
CA TYR A 37 12.61 3.08 -2.17
C TYR A 37 12.71 1.58 -2.52
N LYS A 38 11.73 0.78 -2.10
CA LYS A 38 11.60 -0.66 -2.38
C LYS A 38 10.16 -0.97 -2.77
N ILE A 39 9.98 -1.92 -3.69
CA ILE A 39 8.68 -2.53 -3.95
C ILE A 39 8.51 -3.63 -2.90
N GLY A 40 7.59 -3.46 -1.96
CA GLY A 40 7.21 -4.52 -1.04
C GLY A 40 6.28 -5.52 -1.72
N GLU A 41 6.47 -6.81 -1.47
CA GLU A 41 5.51 -7.86 -1.81
C GLU A 41 4.92 -8.49 -0.56
N VAL A 42 3.60 -8.67 -0.59
CA VAL A 42 2.83 -9.31 0.49
C VAL A 42 3.27 -10.75 0.67
N HIS A 43 3.52 -11.46 -0.43
CA HIS A 43 3.94 -12.86 -0.41
C HIS A 43 5.33 -13.08 0.21
N GLU A 44 6.18 -12.05 0.15
CA GLU A 44 7.51 -12.07 0.76
C GLU A 44 7.53 -11.46 2.17
N GLY A 45 6.37 -11.00 2.68
CA GLY A 45 6.26 -10.34 3.99
C GLY A 45 7.00 -9.00 4.08
N THR A 46 7.38 -8.43 2.93
CA THR A 46 8.13 -7.16 2.81
C THR A 46 7.23 -5.96 2.54
N ALA A 47 5.91 -6.18 2.42
CA ALA A 47 4.92 -5.12 2.29
C ALA A 47 5.04 -4.14 3.46
N THR A 48 5.21 -2.87 3.14
CA THR A 48 5.38 -1.80 4.13
C THR A 48 4.03 -1.44 4.76
N MET A 49 2.94 -1.66 4.03
CA MET A 49 1.57 -1.37 4.47
C MET A 49 0.97 -2.39 5.44
N ASP A 50 1.44 -3.64 5.44
CA ASP A 50 1.05 -4.64 6.44
C ASP A 50 1.85 -4.36 7.71
N TRP A 51 1.25 -3.71 8.69
CA TRP A 51 1.91 -3.32 9.94
C TRP A 51 1.70 -4.37 11.04
N MET A 52 0.64 -5.18 10.95
CA MET A 52 0.45 -6.27 11.90
C MET A 52 1.31 -7.49 11.52
N GLU A 53 1.90 -8.13 12.52
CA GLU A 53 2.69 -9.35 12.34
C GLU A 53 1.83 -10.51 11.80
N GLN A 54 0.54 -10.56 12.15
CA GLN A 54 -0.42 -11.53 11.61
C GLN A 54 -0.73 -11.31 10.13
N GLU A 55 -0.77 -10.05 9.67
CA GLU A 55 -0.99 -9.72 8.26
C GLU A 55 0.19 -10.23 7.42
N ARG A 56 1.41 -9.95 7.89
CA ARG A 56 2.65 -10.43 7.26
C ARG A 56 2.77 -11.96 7.26
N ALA A 57 2.45 -12.61 8.38
CA ALA A 57 2.57 -14.06 8.51
C ALA A 57 1.55 -14.83 7.66
N ARG A 58 0.39 -14.24 7.37
CA ARG A 58 -0.70 -14.86 6.60
C ARG A 58 -0.78 -14.36 5.15
N GLY A 59 -0.04 -13.31 4.80
CA GLY A 59 -0.10 -12.69 3.48
C GLY A 59 -1.47 -12.09 3.16
N ILE A 60 -2.21 -11.63 4.18
CA ILE A 60 -3.54 -11.01 4.03
C ILE A 60 -3.56 -9.67 4.74
N THR A 61 -4.31 -8.71 4.20
CA THR A 61 -4.59 -7.44 4.89
C THR A 61 -5.91 -7.58 5.65
N ILE A 62 -5.88 -7.29 6.96
CA ILE A 62 -6.98 -7.47 7.91
C ILE A 62 -7.68 -6.14 8.22
N THR A 63 -6.99 -4.99 8.10
CA THR A 63 -7.54 -3.63 8.33
C THR A 63 -7.56 -2.77 7.06
#